data_AF-S9QAV9-F1
#
_entry.id   AF-S9QAV9-F1
#
_cell.length_a   1.000
_cell.length_b   1.000
_cell.length_c   1.000
_cell.angle_alpha   90.00
_cell.angle_beta   90.00
_cell.angle_gamma   90.00
#
_symmetry.space_group_name_H-M   'P 1'
#
loop_
_entity.id
_entity.type
_entity.pdbx_description
1 polymer ?
#
loop_
_entity_poly.entity_id
_entity_poly.type
_entity_poly.pdbx_seq_one_letter_code
_entity_poly.pdbx_strand_id
1 'polypeptide(L)'
;MTVANATPTNATLSVTATGRSGPTITSNPTGIYSSVGLPSSGTFVAGRQITLSVDSGRSAIWSGACSSGGQKRTSCTFTLTGNASVTGNIQ
;
A
#
# COMPACT_ATOMS: atom_id res chain seq x y z
N MET A 1 -27.75 25.33 5.90
CA MET A 1 -26.92 24.11 6.02
C MET A 1 -25.60 24.37 5.29
N THR A 2 -24.60 24.90 5.98
CA THR A 2 -23.25 25.09 5.40
C THR A 2 -22.55 23.74 5.41
N VAL A 3 -22.35 23.15 4.24
CA VAL A 3 -21.45 21.99 4.11
C VAL A 3 -20.03 22.48 4.41
N ALA A 4 -19.43 21.99 5.50
CA ALA A 4 -18.03 22.25 5.79
C ALA A 4 -17.19 21.64 4.67
N ASN A 5 -16.49 22.48 3.92
CA ASN A 5 -15.53 22.05 2.92
C ASN A 5 -14.30 21.51 3.66
N ALA A 6 -14.35 20.23 4.06
CA ALA A 6 -13.21 19.56 4.67
C ALA A 6 -12.05 19.61 3.67
N THR A 7 -10.99 20.34 4.01
CA THR A 7 -9.75 20.31 3.24
C THR A 7 -9.29 18.86 3.16
N PRO A 8 -8.98 18.32 1.97
CA PRO A 8 -8.49 16.95 1.86
C PRO A 8 -7.25 16.81 2.75
N THR A 9 -7.36 15.98 3.79
CA THR A 9 -6.21 15.67 4.65
C THR A 9 -5.32 14.71 3.92
N ASN A 10 -4.02 14.99 3.89
CA ASN A 10 -3.05 14.09 3.29
C ASN A 10 -2.57 13.08 4.33
N ALA A 11 -2.35 11.85 3.89
CA ALA A 11 -1.85 10.75 4.69
C ALA A 11 -0.62 10.12 4.03
N THR A 12 0.39 9.79 4.84
CA THR A 12 1.59 9.11 4.36
C THR A 12 1.40 7.60 4.45
N LEU A 13 1.64 6.91 3.35
CA LEU A 13 1.71 5.45 3.27
C LEU A 13 3.17 5.03 3.12
N SER A 14 3.65 4.20 4.05
CA SER A 14 4.97 3.56 3.97
C SER A 14 4.81 2.09 3.58
N VAL A 15 5.57 1.65 2.57
CA VAL A 15 5.51 0.28 2.05
C VAL A 15 6.88 -0.36 2.05
N THR A 16 6.98 -1.50 2.71
CA THR A 16 8.19 -2.33 2.75
C THR A 16 7.94 -3.63 2.02
N ALA A 17 8.69 -3.87 0.94
CA ALA A 17 8.76 -5.16 0.29
C ALA A 17 9.84 -6.04 0.96
N THR A 18 9.50 -7.29 1.27
CA THR A 18 10.43 -8.31 1.78
C THR A 18 10.24 -9.63 1.01
N GLY A 19 11.05 -10.64 1.32
CA GLY A 19 10.96 -11.96 0.68
C GLY A 19 11.78 -12.03 -0.61
N ARG A 20 11.19 -12.55 -1.68
CA ARG A 20 11.90 -12.80 -2.95
C ARG A 20 12.28 -11.50 -3.67
N SER A 21 13.55 -11.34 -4.01
CA SER A 21 14.04 -10.21 -4.81
C SER A 21 13.67 -10.32 -6.29
N GLY A 22 13.57 -9.17 -6.96
CA GLY A 22 13.20 -9.05 -8.38
C GLY A 22 11.86 -8.33 -8.58
N PRO A 23 10.74 -8.85 -8.03
CA PRO A 23 9.45 -8.17 -8.10
C PRO A 23 9.40 -6.91 -7.22
N THR A 24 8.50 -6.01 -7.59
CA THR A 24 8.24 -4.74 -6.91
C THR A 24 6.79 -4.66 -6.46
N ILE A 25 6.54 -3.84 -5.45
CA ILE A 25 5.20 -3.47 -5.00
C ILE A 25 4.88 -2.08 -5.53
N THR A 26 3.79 -1.96 -6.26
CA THR A 26 3.28 -0.70 -6.82
C THR A 26 1.91 -0.36 -6.23
N SER A 27 1.53 0.93 -6.27
CA SER A 27 0.19 1.38 -5.84
C SER A 27 -0.65 1.95 -6.98
N ASN A 28 -1.97 1.82 -6.85
CA ASN A 28 -2.96 2.62 -7.53
C ASN A 28 -3.89 3.30 -6.50
N PRO A 29 -4.02 4.63 -6.46
CA PRO A 29 -3.32 5.64 -7.27
C PRO A 29 -1.78 5.52 -7.22
N THR A 30 -1.11 5.94 -8.28
CA THR A 30 0.35 5.87 -8.39
C THR A 30 1.02 6.74 -7.34
N GLY A 31 2.05 6.20 -6.67
CA GLY A 31 2.78 6.93 -5.62
C GLY A 31 3.70 6.05 -4.77
N ILE A 32 3.55 4.73 -4.84
CA ILE A 32 4.48 3.76 -4.25
C ILE A 32 5.17 2.96 -5.34
N TYR A 33 6.49 2.81 -5.18
CA TYR A 33 7.31 1.84 -5.90
C TYR A 33 8.35 1.27 -4.93
N SER A 34 8.08 0.10 -4.36
CA SER A 34 8.91 -0.53 -3.32
C SER A 34 9.53 -1.82 -3.83
N SER A 35 10.85 -1.91 -3.85
CA SER A 35 11.59 -3.15 -4.17
C SER A 35 12.09 -3.81 -2.89
N VAL A 36 12.33 -5.13 -2.92
CA VAL A 36 12.81 -5.85 -1.74
C VAL A 36 14.10 -5.21 -1.18
N GLY A 37 14.08 -4.87 0.10
CA GLY A 37 15.20 -4.21 0.79
C GLY A 37 15.25 -2.68 0.64
N LEU A 38 14.35 -2.09 -0.15
CA LEU A 38 14.26 -0.64 -0.39
C LEU A 38 12.82 -0.18 -0.09
N PRO A 39 12.54 0.22 1.15
CA PRO A 39 11.22 0.75 1.51
C PRO A 39 10.92 2.04 0.75
N SER A 40 9.64 2.27 0.46
CA SER A 40 9.14 3.46 -0.23
C SER A 40 8.02 4.10 0.57
N SER A 41 7.89 5.41 0.49
CA SER A 41 6.74 6.13 1.04
C SER A 41 6.10 7.03 -0.02
N GLY A 42 4.79 7.25 0.12
CA GLY A 42 4.02 8.11 -0.76
C GLY A 42 2.94 8.84 0.02
N THR A 43 2.55 10.02 -0.46
CA THR A 43 1.50 10.83 0.16
C THR A 43 0.24 10.76 -0.68
N PHE A 44 -0.87 10.42 -0.04
CA PHE A 44 -2.18 10.25 -0.68
C PHE A 44 -3.22 11.07 0.05
N VAL A 45 -4.32 11.40 -0.64
CA VAL A 45 -5.49 12.00 0.00
C VAL A 45 -6.15 10.96 0.90
N ALA A 46 -6.40 11.31 2.15
CA ALA A 46 -7.09 10.45 3.10
C ALA A 46 -8.54 10.21 2.67
N GLY A 47 -9.07 9.05 3.05
CA GLY A 47 -10.37 8.53 2.59
C GLY A 47 -10.33 7.93 1.18
N ARG A 48 -9.16 7.88 0.52
CA ARG A 48 -9.02 7.24 -0.79
C ARG A 48 -8.72 5.76 -0.65
N GLN A 49 -9.31 4.96 -1.54
CA GLN A 49 -8.95 3.55 -1.70
C GLN A 49 -7.60 3.44 -2.38
N ILE A 50 -6.69 2.67 -1.78
CA ILE A 50 -5.38 2.35 -2.32
C ILE A 50 -5.35 0.85 -2.60
N THR A 51 -4.90 0.48 -3.80
CA THR A 51 -4.60 -0.90 -4.17
C THR A 51 -3.10 -1.05 -4.35
N LEU A 52 -2.48 -1.90 -3.54
CA LEU A 52 -1.10 -2.35 -3.72
C LEU A 52 -1.09 -3.64 -4.52
N SER A 53 -0.18 -3.77 -5.47
CA SER A 53 -0.02 -4.97 -6.28
C SER A 53 1.45 -5.38 -6.33
N VAL A 54 1.70 -6.69 -6.37
CA VAL A 54 3.05 -7.19 -6.71
C VAL A 54 3.14 -7.31 -8.21
N ASP A 55 4.18 -6.73 -8.80
CA ASP A 55 4.45 -6.86 -10.23
C ASP A 55 4.79 -8.31 -10.61
N SER A 56 4.78 -8.60 -11.91
CA SER A 56 5.14 -9.93 -12.48
C SER A 56 4.24 -11.10 -12.08
N GLY A 57 2.99 -10.83 -11.66
CA GLY A 57 1.99 -11.87 -11.34
C GLY A 57 2.31 -12.66 -10.07
N ARG A 58 3.18 -12.13 -9.20
CA ARG A 58 3.56 -12.76 -7.94
C ARG A 58 2.52 -12.47 -6.86
N SER A 59 2.62 -13.23 -5.77
CA SER A 59 1.78 -13.01 -4.58
C SER A 59 2.65 -12.59 -3.40
N ALA A 60 2.07 -11.79 -2.51
CA ALA A 60 2.67 -11.49 -1.22
C ALA A 60 1.73 -11.91 -0.09
N ILE A 61 2.31 -12.13 1.08
CA ILE A 61 1.59 -12.14 2.34
C ILE A 61 1.65 -10.70 2.86
N TRP A 62 0.48 -10.08 2.99
CA TRP A 62 0.36 -8.67 3.33
C TRP A 62 0.07 -8.49 4.82
N SER A 63 0.71 -7.51 5.44
CA SER A 63 0.50 -7.14 6.85
C SER A 63 0.49 -5.62 7.04
N GLY A 64 0.09 -5.16 8.23
CA GLY A 64 -0.12 -3.74 8.53
C GLY A 64 -1.53 -3.29 8.14
N ALA A 65 -1.65 -2.10 7.54
CA ALA A 65 -2.94 -1.51 7.17
C ALA A 65 -3.73 -2.31 6.13
N CYS A 66 -3.05 -3.20 5.41
CA CYS A 66 -3.67 -4.12 4.47
C CYS A 66 -3.21 -5.55 4.80
N SER A 67 -3.88 -6.20 5.76
CA SER A 67 -3.55 -7.56 6.17
C SER A 67 -4.29 -8.59 5.31
N SER A 68 -3.57 -9.58 4.79
CA SER A 68 -4.17 -10.74 4.10
C SER A 68 -4.41 -11.93 5.03
N GLY A 69 -4.22 -11.79 6.35
CA GLY A 69 -4.45 -12.87 7.32
C GLY A 69 -3.54 -14.09 7.11
N GLY A 70 -2.33 -13.88 6.55
CA GLY A 70 -1.39 -14.96 6.23
C GLY A 70 -1.58 -15.58 4.85
N GLN A 71 -2.60 -15.17 4.09
CA GLN A 71 -2.91 -15.72 2.78
C GLN A 71 -2.05 -15.03 1.70
N LYS A 72 -1.58 -15.79 0.72
CA LYS A 72 -0.88 -15.23 -0.45
C LYS A 72 -1.90 -14.54 -1.36
N ARG A 73 -1.69 -13.26 -1.64
CA ARG A 73 -2.53 -12.50 -2.58
C ARG A 73 -1.66 -11.66 -3.50
N THR A 74 -2.07 -11.54 -4.76
CA THR A 74 -1.38 -10.72 -5.77
C THR A 74 -1.53 -9.22 -5.50
N SER A 75 -2.61 -8.83 -4.84
CA SER A 75 -2.90 -7.44 -4.47
C SER A 75 -3.53 -7.33 -3.09
N CYS A 76 -3.49 -6.11 -2.56
CA CYS A 76 -4.11 -5.74 -1.31
C CYS A 76 -4.76 -4.36 -1.43
N THR A 77 -6.07 -4.28 -1.18
CA THR A 77 -6.86 -3.05 -1.30
C THR A 77 -7.40 -2.62 0.05
N PHE A 78 -7.22 -1.35 0.40
CA PHE A 78 -7.69 -0.77 1.66
C PHE A 78 -7.98 0.72 1.50
N THR A 79 -8.71 1.30 2.45
CA THR A 79 -8.95 2.76 2.49
C THR A 79 -7.93 3.41 3.41
N LEU A 80 -7.15 4.35 2.88
CA LEU A 80 -6.17 5.09 3.68
C LEU A 80 -6.87 6.24 4.41
N THR A 81 -7.16 6.10 5.70
CA THR A 81 -7.83 7.14 6.51
C THR A 81 -6.86 8.03 7.29
N GLY A 82 -5.59 7.63 7.37
CA GLY A 82 -4.51 8.33 8.07
C GLY A 82 -3.17 7.68 7.72
N ASN A 83 -2.09 8.11 8.38
CA ASN A 83 -0.77 7.55 8.12
C ASN A 83 -0.76 6.04 8.38
N ALA A 84 -0.17 5.28 7.46
CA ALA A 84 -0.24 3.84 7.48
C ALA A 84 1.07 3.20 7.02
N SER A 85 1.28 1.96 7.43
CA SER A 85 2.36 1.11 6.97
C SER A 85 1.84 -0.22 6.46
N VAL A 86 2.43 -0.72 5.37
CA VAL A 86 2.16 -2.05 4.82
C VAL A 86 3.47 -2.76 4.57
N THR A 87 3.54 -4.03 4.97
CA THR A 87 4.64 -4.91 4.59
C THR A 87 4.09 -5.99 3.67
N GLY A 88 4.69 -6.14 2.49
CA GLY A 88 4.42 -7.24 1.57
C GLY A 88 5.58 -8.21 1.56
N ASN A 89 5.38 -9.40 2.13
CA ASN A 89 6.36 -10.49 2.02
C ASN A 89 6.10 -11.27 0.72
N ILE A 90 6.86 -10.96 -0.32
CA ILE A 90 6.75 -11.53 -1.66
C ILE A 90 7.20 -13.00 -1.64
N GLN A 91 6.36 -13.87 -2.20
CA GLN A 91 6.53 -15.32 -2.21
C GLN A 91 7.01 -15.87 -3.57
#